data_AF-A0A938L7V7-F1
#
_entry.id   AF-A0A938L7V7-F1
#
_cell.length_a   1.000
_cell.length_b   1.000
_cell.length_c   1.000
_cell.angle_alpha   90.00
_cell.angle_beta   90.00
_cell.angle_gamma   90.00
#
_symmetry.space_group_name_H-M   'P 1'
#
loop_
_entity.id
_entity.type
_entity.pdbx_description
1 polymer ?
#
loop_
_entity_poly.entity_id
_entity_poly.type
_entity_poly.pdbx_seq_one_letter_code
_entity_poly.pdbx_strand_id
1 'polypeptide(L)' 'MENIVPLELMAAGEVGHVVQVDGSPEVVHRLAEMGLREQVRVMMVQPGRPCIVAVGDHRLSLRMDEKAEIFVALTMDA' A
#
# COMPACT_ATOMS: atom_id res chain seq x y z
N MET A 1 -18.83 5.33 3.99
CA MET A 1 -18.07 4.54 4.96
C MET A 1 -16.75 4.23 4.30
N GLU A 2 -15.63 4.66 4.85
CA GLU A 2 -14.32 4.31 4.27
C GLU A 2 -13.99 2.87 4.67
N ASN A 3 -13.76 2.01 3.68
CA ASN A 3 -13.35 0.63 3.93
C ASN A 3 -11.82 0.62 4.06
N ILE A 4 -11.33 0.73 5.30
CA ILE A 4 -9.90 0.69 5.60
C ILE A 4 -9.48 -0.76 5.78
N VAL A 5 -8.54 -1.21 4.95
CA VAL A 5 -8.00 -2.57 4.98
C VAL A 5 -6.48 -2.53 4.97
N PRO A 6 -5.79 -3.54 5.53
CA PRO A 6 -4.39 -3.76 5.24
C PRO A 6 -4.16 -3.90 3.73
N LEU A 7 -3.07 -3.32 3.22
CA LEU A 7 -2.66 -3.37 1.81
C LEU A 7 -2.61 -4.81 1.28
N GLU A 8 -2.22 -5.77 2.13
CA GLU A 8 -2.15 -7.19 1.81
C GLU A 8 -3.50 -7.87 1.58
N LEU A 9 -4.60 -7.27 2.06
CA LEU A 9 -5.96 -7.77 1.84
C LEU A 9 -6.59 -7.23 0.56
N MET A 10 -5.92 -6.29 -0.13
CA MET A 10 -6.42 -5.77 -1.40
C MET A 10 -6.34 -6.84 -2.49
N ALA A 11 -7.39 -6.95 -3.29
CA ALA A 11 -7.43 -7.77 -4.49
C ALA A 11 -6.74 -7.08 -5.68
N ALA A 12 -6.26 -7.87 -6.64
CA ALA A 12 -5.70 -7.33 -7.87
C ALA A 12 -6.69 -6.41 -8.59
N GLY A 13 -6.24 -5.21 -8.96
CA GLY A 13 -7.07 -4.17 -9.57
C GLY A 13 -7.72 -3.20 -8.58
N GLU A 14 -7.78 -3.53 -7.28
CA GLU A 14 -8.31 -2.60 -6.29
C GLU A 14 -7.43 -1.37 -6.14
N VAL A 15 -8.09 -0.24 -5.88
CA VAL A 15 -7.47 1.07 -5.72
C VAL A 15 -7.84 1.62 -4.36
N GLY A 16 -6.92 2.35 -3.75
CA GLY A 16 -7.24 3.18 -2.60
C GLY A 16 -6.19 4.24 -2.36
N HIS A 17 -6.28 4.90 -1.21
CA HIS A 17 -5.25 5.81 -0.72
C HIS A 17 -4.69 5.29 0.60
N VAL A 18 -3.37 5.40 0.76
CA VAL A 18 -2.69 5.03 1.99
C VAL A 18 -3.15 5.96 3.11
N VAL A 19 -3.68 5.41 4.19
CA VAL A 19 -4.11 6.18 5.37
C VAL A 19 -3.09 6.15 6.49
N GLN A 20 -2.30 5.08 6.58
CA GLN A 20 -1.30 4.90 7.64
C GLN A 20 -0.22 3.92 7.19
N VAL A 21 1.02 4.16 7.62
CA VAL A 21 2.16 3.26 7.45
C VAL A 21 2.82 3.05 8.81
N ASP A 22 2.62 1.88 9.39
CA ASP A 22 3.21 1.50 10.68
C ASP A 22 4.47 0.68 10.46
N GLY A 23 5.45 0.83 11.37
CA GLY A 23 6.71 0.10 11.34
C GLY A 23 7.81 0.86 12.07
N SER A 24 9.04 0.33 12.01
CA SER A 24 10.20 1.08 12.50
C SER A 24 10.41 2.38 11.69
N PRO A 25 10.92 3.47 12.29
CA PRO A 25 11.15 4.74 11.58
C PRO A 25 11.99 4.59 10.31
N GLU A 26 12.99 3.71 10.33
CA GLU A 26 13.85 3.39 9.18
C GLU A 26 13.06 2.78 8.01
N VAL A 27 12.12 1.89 8.31
CA VAL A 27 11.28 1.23 7.29
C VAL A 27 10.26 2.22 6.74
N VAL A 28 9.58 2.98 7.59
CA VAL A 28 8.61 4.01 7.18
C VAL A 28 9.30 5.05 6.30
N HIS A 29 10.49 5.51 6.68
CA HIS A 29 11.26 6.47 5.90
C HIS A 29 11.62 5.92 4.51
N ARG A 30 12.14 4.69 4.44
CA ARG A 30 12.47 4.03 3.16
C ARG A 30 11.25 3.86 2.26
N LEU A 31 10.10 3.46 2.82
CA LEU A 31 8.85 3.36 2.05
C LEU A 31 8.43 4.72 1.50
N ALA A 32 8.54 5.79 2.30
CA ALA A 32 8.24 7.15 1.87
C ALA A 32 9.19 7.63 0.75
N GLU A 33 10.48 7.32 0.81
CA GLU A 33 11.45 7.59 -0.27
C GLU A 33 11.07 6.88 -1.57
N MET A 34 10.50 5.67 -1.48
CA MET A 34 9.97 4.90 -2.61
C MET A 34 8.61 5.40 -3.10
N GLY A 35 8.03 6.41 -2.45
CA GLY A 35 6.73 7.01 -2.79
C GLY A 35 5.54 6.41 -2.04
N LEU A 36 5.74 5.40 -1.20
CA LEU A 36 4.68 4.77 -0.40
C LEU A 36 4.58 5.45 0.97
N ARG A 37 3.67 6.43 1.06
CA ARG A 37 3.41 7.25 2.24
C ARG A 37 1.92 7.59 2.32
N GLU A 38 1.49 8.14 3.45
CA GLU A 38 0.10 8.60 3.63
C GLU A 38 -0.35 9.54 2.50
N GLN A 39 -1.66 9.49 2.21
CA GLN A 39 -2.37 10.25 1.18
C GLN A 39 -1.99 9.92 -0.27
N VAL A 40 -1.12 8.92 -0.48
CA VAL A 40 -0.76 8.49 -1.82
C VAL A 40 -1.77 7.47 -2.34
N ARG A 41 -2.21 7.67 -3.58
CA ARG A 41 -3.03 6.69 -4.30
C ARG A 41 -2.18 5.47 -4.66
N VAL A 42 -2.71 4.30 -4.34
CA VAL A 42 -2.11 3.00 -4.61
C VAL A 42 -3.08 2.12 -5.38
N MET A 43 -2.58 1.32 -6.30
CA MET A 43 -3.34 0.26 -6.98
C MET A 43 -2.64 -1.07 -6.77
N MET A 44 -3.40 -2.08 -6.32
CA MET A 44 -2.89 -3.44 -6.20
C MET A 44 -2.70 -4.04 -7.59
N VAL A 45 -1.47 -4.41 -7.93
CA VAL A 45 -1.14 -5.06 -9.21
C VAL A 45 -1.10 -6.57 -9.05
N GLN A 46 -0.47 -7.06 -7.97
CA GLN A 46 -0.35 -8.48 -7.68
C GLN A 46 -0.33 -8.68 -6.15
N PRO A 47 -1.35 -9.34 -5.57
CA PRO A 47 -1.32 -9.69 -4.14
C PRO A 47 -0.35 -10.85 -3.89
N GLY A 48 0.00 -11.07 -2.61
CA GLY A 48 0.81 -12.21 -2.18
C GLY A 48 2.29 -11.89 -2.01
N ARG A 49 3.18 -12.85 -2.33
CA ARG A 49 4.62 -12.78 -2.07
C ARG A 49 5.41 -13.11 -3.36
N PRO A 50 5.89 -12.11 -4.12
CA PRO A 50 5.93 -10.69 -3.79
C PRO A 50 4.58 -9.99 -4.00
N CYS A 51 4.34 -8.96 -3.18
CA CYS A 51 3.24 -8.04 -3.39
C CYS A 51 3.70 -6.94 -4.35
N ILE A 52 2.93 -6.64 -5.39
CA ILE A 52 3.25 -5.60 -6.35
C ILE A 52 2.14 -4.56 -6.33
N VAL A 53 2.53 -3.30 -6.14
CA VAL A 53 1.61 -2.16 -6.16
C VAL A 53 2.10 -1.10 -7.14
N ALA A 54 1.17 -0.41 -7.78
CA ALA A 54 1.45 0.78 -8.58
C ALA A 54 1.24 2.02 -7.70
N VAL A 55 2.22 2.90 -7.73
CA VAL A 55 2.24 4.16 -6.97
C VAL A 55 2.75 5.24 -7.92
N GLY A 56 1.88 6.19 -8.30
CA GLY A 56 2.20 7.13 -9.38
C GLY A 56 2.54 6.40 -10.68
N ASP A 57 3.70 6.71 -11.26
CA ASP A 57 4.16 6.17 -12.56
C ASP A 57 5.06 4.93 -12.42
N HIS A 58 5.31 4.44 -11.21
CA HIS A 58 6.18 3.30 -10.97
C HIS A 58 5.48 2.17 -10.21
N ARG A 59 6.09 0.98 -10.27
CA ARG A 59 5.65 -0.21 -9.54
C ARG A 59 6.65 -0.53 -8.45
N LEU A 60 6.14 -0.80 -7.25
CA LEU A 60 6.92 -1.24 -6.12
C LEU A 60 6.68 -2.73 -5.88
N SER A 61 7.76 -3.51 -5.82
CA SER A 61 7.72 -4.88 -5.31
C SER A 61 7.98 -4.83 -3.81
N LEU A 62 6.93 -5.06 -3.04
CA LEU A 62 6.97 -5.09 -1.59
C LEU A 62 7.16 -6.54 -1.15
N ARG A 63 8.15 -6.75 -0.29
CA ARG A 63 8.17 -7.91 0.60
C ARG A 63 7.36 -7.49 1.81
N MET A 64 6.09 -7.94 1.87
CA MET A 64 5.30 -7.86 3.09
C MET A 64 5.95 -8.81 4.11
N ASP A 65 6.98 -8.30 4.79
CA ASP A 65 7.54 -8.91 5.99
C ASP A 65 6.90 -8.26 7.22
N GLU A 66 7.19 -8.79 8.42
CA GLU A 66 6.60 -8.31 9.67
C GLU A 66 7.11 -6.92 10.10
N LYS A 67 7.79 -6.16 9.23
CA LYS A 67 8.46 -4.91 9.60
C LYS A 67 7.67 -3.64 9.27
N ALA A 68 6.61 -3.76 8.46
CA ALA A 68 5.67 -2.68 8.24
C ALA A 68 4.27 -3.17 7.90
N GLU A 69 3.28 -2.44 8.38
CA GLU A 69 1.87 -2.59 8.02
C GLU A 69 1.41 -1.32 7.31
N ILE A 70 0.69 -1.47 6.20
CA ILE A 70 0.20 -0.36 5.39
C ILE A 70 -1.31 -0.47 5.34
N PHE A 71 -2.01 0.57 5.76
CA PHE A 71 -3.46 0.63 5.72
C PHE A 71 -3.93 1.49 4.56
N VAL A 72 -4.94 1.02 3.85
CA VAL A 72 -5.49 1.65 2.65
C VAL A 72 -6.99 1.79 2.80
N ALA A 73 -7.49 3.00 2.57
CA ALA A 73 -8.91 3.23 2.37
C ALA A 73 -9.27 2.94 0.91
N LEU A 74 -10.03 1.88 0.68
CA LEU A 74 -10.44 1.46 -0.66
C LEU A 74 -11.36 2.48 -1.31
N THR A 75 -11.09 2.78 -2.58
CA THR A 75 -12.02 3.50 -3.44
C THR A 75 -13.12 2.53 -3.85
N MET A 76 -14.35 2.79 -3.42
CA MET A 76 -15.51 2.06 -3.92
C MET A 76 -15.88 2.68 -5.27
N ASP A 77 -15.70 1.93 -6.35
CA ASP A 77 -16.29 2.30 -7.64
C ASP A 77 -17.82 2.26 -7.48
N ALA A 78 -18.46 3.39 -7.77
CA ALA A 78 -19.92 3.56 -7.69
C ALA A 78 -20.65 2.89 -8.85
#